data_AF-A0A0M4JT23-F1
#
_entry.id   AF-A0A0M4JT23-F1
#
_cell.length_a   1.000
_cell.length_b   1.000
_cell.length_c   1.000
_cell.angle_alpha   90.00
_cell.angle_beta   90.00
_cell.angle_gamma   90.00
#
_symmetry.space_group_name_H-M   'P 1'
#
loop_
_entity.id
_entity.type
_entity.pdbx_description
1 polymer ?
#
loop_
_entity_poly.entity_id
_entity_poly.type
_entity_poly.pdbx_seq_one_letter_code
_entity_poly.pdbx_strand_id
1 'polypeptide(L)'
;MIRLDTIVTDVLAAIGLFIIVFSPLIFSSIQRKILNQRLHTTIDGEKLFEKLKYDLKLSKLTGINKKRLYKDVDYAKTIFRGAMEYNSRELTWYFNEMYAKIYIHKTIKKKAWMYTGVWLLTIGTIIGGSYLDIFYWLFDMKRLGSSSGIASIWVLFFCAAGLSAFIKYLEFFKVKRVINDEVRQINLTKKEKVWKDYLIIYWMSCSIPFVGFSFILINILFM
;
A
#
# COMPACT_ATOMS: atom_id res chain seq x y z
N MET A 1 -16.67 -33.06 -9.32
CA MET A 1 -17.52 -33.69 -8.29
C MET A 1 -16.89 -33.35 -6.96
N ILE A 2 -17.49 -32.42 -6.21
CA ILE A 2 -16.95 -31.92 -4.93
C ILE A 2 -17.00 -33.09 -3.94
N ARG A 3 -15.84 -33.51 -3.39
CA ARG A 3 -15.83 -34.45 -2.27
C ARG A 3 -16.23 -33.66 -1.03
N LEU A 4 -17.31 -34.07 -0.37
CA LEU A 4 -17.81 -33.42 0.86
C LEU A 4 -16.72 -33.36 1.95
N ASP A 5 -15.75 -34.28 1.92
CA ASP A 5 -14.64 -34.38 2.87
C ASP A 5 -13.54 -33.31 2.68
N THR A 6 -13.44 -32.66 1.49
CA THR A 6 -12.39 -31.66 1.18
C THR A 6 -12.90 -30.23 1.06
N ILE A 7 -14.19 -29.97 1.28
CA ILE A 7 -14.78 -28.61 1.12
C ILE A 7 -14.04 -27.57 1.96
N VAL A 8 -13.68 -27.91 3.19
CA VAL A 8 -12.99 -26.99 4.11
C VAL A 8 -11.60 -26.64 3.58
N THR A 9 -10.85 -27.61 3.09
CA THR A 9 -9.48 -27.42 2.61
C THR A 9 -9.46 -26.74 1.24
N ASP A 10 -10.45 -27.00 0.38
CA ASP A 10 -10.65 -26.30 -0.89
C ASP A 10 -10.98 -24.82 -0.67
N VAL A 11 -11.88 -24.50 0.27
CA VAL A 11 -12.17 -23.11 0.65
C VAL A 11 -10.93 -22.42 1.20
N LEU A 12 -10.12 -23.11 2.02
CA LEU A 12 -8.85 -22.59 2.53
C LEU A 12 -7.85 -22.30 1.40
N ALA A 13 -7.72 -23.18 0.40
CA ALA A 13 -6.86 -22.94 -0.75
C ALA A 13 -7.30 -21.74 -1.58
N ALA A 14 -8.61 -21.58 -1.82
CA ALA A 14 -9.17 -20.44 -2.53
C ALA A 14 -8.92 -19.12 -1.76
N ILE A 15 -9.11 -19.13 -0.44
CA ILE A 15 -8.78 -18.00 0.44
C ILE A 15 -7.27 -17.73 0.40
N GLY A 16 -6.43 -18.77 0.40
CA GLY A 16 -4.99 -18.67 0.31
C GLY A 16 -4.53 -17.97 -0.97
N LEU A 17 -5.09 -18.36 -2.11
CA LEU A 17 -4.85 -17.70 -3.39
C LEU A 17 -5.31 -16.23 -3.35
N PHE A 18 -6.51 -15.96 -2.83
CA PHE A 18 -7.01 -14.59 -2.69
C PHE A 18 -6.09 -13.71 -1.84
N ILE A 19 -5.60 -14.24 -0.71
CA ILE A 19 -4.65 -13.58 0.17
C ILE A 19 -3.35 -13.24 -0.57
N ILE A 20 -2.78 -14.20 -1.30
CA ILE A 20 -1.55 -13.99 -2.08
C ILE A 20 -1.75 -12.84 -3.08
N VAL A 21 -2.85 -12.84 -3.84
CA VAL A 21 -3.08 -11.86 -4.91
C VAL A 21 -3.40 -10.47 -4.35
N PHE A 22 -4.33 -10.36 -3.39
CA PHE A 22 -4.95 -9.10 -3.01
C PHE A 22 -4.45 -8.49 -1.70
N SER A 23 -3.68 -9.22 -0.88
CA SER A 23 -3.14 -8.68 0.38
C SER A 23 -2.37 -7.35 0.20
N PRO A 24 -1.56 -7.11 -0.85
CA PRO A 24 -0.85 -5.83 -0.97
C PRO A 24 -1.78 -4.62 -1.08
N LEU A 25 -2.96 -4.77 -1.69
CA LEU A 25 -3.96 -3.70 -1.83
C LEU A 25 -4.66 -3.41 -0.50
N ILE A 26 -4.94 -4.46 0.28
CA ILE A 26 -5.47 -4.32 1.64
C ILE A 26 -4.47 -3.55 2.51
N PHE A 27 -3.20 -3.93 2.47
CA PHE A 27 -2.13 -3.25 3.23
C PHE A 27 -1.89 -1.81 2.79
N SER A 28 -2.02 -1.51 1.48
CA SER A 28 -1.96 -0.13 1.00
C SER A 28 -3.05 0.76 1.62
N SER A 29 -4.24 0.19 1.82
CA SER A 29 -5.37 0.89 2.44
C SER A 29 -5.17 1.08 3.95
N ILE A 30 -4.68 0.05 4.65
CA ILE A 30 -4.32 0.12 6.08
C ILE A 30 -3.25 1.20 6.29
N GLN A 31 -2.20 1.21 5.46
CA GLN A 31 -1.14 2.21 5.52
C GLN A 31 -1.71 3.63 5.33
N ARG A 32 -2.63 3.84 4.39
CA ARG A 32 -3.29 5.14 4.18
C ARG A 32 -4.01 5.61 5.44
N LYS A 33 -4.74 4.71 6.12
CA LYS A 33 -5.47 5.03 7.35
C LYS A 33 -4.51 5.45 8.46
N ILE A 34 -3.39 4.74 8.62
CA ILE A 34 -2.40 5.04 9.66
C ILE A 34 -1.65 6.34 9.36
N LEU A 35 -1.27 6.59 8.10
CA LEU A 35 -0.69 7.87 7.69
C LEU A 35 -1.64 9.05 7.93
N ASN A 36 -2.95 8.85 7.72
CA ASN A 36 -3.96 9.88 8.02
C ASN A 36 -4.06 10.23 9.51
N GLN A 37 -3.74 9.30 10.41
CA GLN A 37 -3.77 9.53 11.86
C GLN A 37 -2.48 10.17 12.39
N ARG A 38 -1.36 9.99 11.69
CA ARG A 38 -0.03 10.44 12.16
C ARG A 38 0.43 11.76 11.56
N LEU A 39 0.01 12.06 10.32
CA LEU A 39 0.39 13.26 9.58
C LEU A 39 -0.82 14.18 9.40
N HIS A 40 -0.55 15.48 9.26
CA HIS A 40 -1.60 16.49 9.11
C HIS A 40 -2.66 16.13 8.06
N THR A 41 -3.90 16.41 8.42
CA THR A 41 -5.08 16.30 7.57
C THR A 41 -5.49 17.67 7.06
N THR A 42 -6.37 17.70 6.07
CA THR A 42 -6.96 18.94 5.55
C THR A 42 -7.67 19.74 6.65
N ILE A 43 -8.23 19.06 7.65
CA ILE A 43 -8.91 19.68 8.81
C ILE A 43 -7.89 20.38 9.72
N ASP A 44 -6.71 19.80 9.90
CA ASP A 44 -5.64 20.44 10.68
C ASP A 44 -5.10 21.68 9.95
N GLY A 45 -5.05 21.62 8.62
CA GLY A 45 -4.77 22.79 7.78
C GLY A 45 -5.81 23.87 8.02
N GLU A 46 -7.10 23.57 7.92
CA GLU A 46 -8.18 24.53 8.16
C GLU A 46 -8.04 25.23 9.52
N LYS A 47 -7.76 24.50 10.60
CA LYS A 47 -7.50 25.08 11.93
C LYS A 47 -6.27 25.96 11.97
N LEU A 48 -5.17 25.53 11.36
CA LEU A 48 -3.92 26.30 11.30
C LEU A 48 -4.14 27.62 10.55
N PHE A 49 -4.83 27.57 9.41
CA PHE A 49 -5.15 28.74 8.61
C PHE A 49 -6.21 29.63 9.26
N GLU A 50 -7.16 29.09 10.02
CA GLU A 50 -8.08 29.89 10.85
C GLU A 50 -7.34 30.63 11.95
N LYS A 51 -6.46 29.95 12.69
CA LYS A 51 -5.61 30.58 13.70
C LYS A 51 -4.78 31.70 13.10
N LEU A 52 -4.12 31.45 11.96
CA LEU A 52 -3.39 32.47 11.20
C LEU A 52 -4.31 33.63 10.79
N LYS A 53 -5.52 33.36 10.30
CA LYS A 53 -6.48 34.39 9.91
C LYS A 53 -6.86 35.30 11.09
N TYR A 54 -7.06 34.73 12.28
CA TYR A 54 -7.39 35.46 13.51
C TYR A 54 -6.19 36.28 14.02
N ASP A 55 -5.02 35.66 14.13
CA ASP A 55 -3.78 36.30 14.60
C ASP A 55 -3.41 37.52 13.74
N LEU A 56 -3.79 37.51 12.46
CA LEU A 56 -3.43 38.53 11.47
C LEU A 56 -4.57 39.51 11.16
N LYS A 57 -5.73 39.43 11.85
CA LYS A 57 -6.95 40.23 11.55
C LYS A 57 -7.36 40.19 10.07
N LEU A 58 -7.08 39.09 9.36
CA LEU A 58 -7.31 38.90 7.92
C LEU A 58 -8.78 38.73 7.53
N SER A 59 -9.71 39.01 8.44
CA SER A 59 -11.17 39.01 8.24
C SER A 59 -11.64 39.81 7.00
N LYS A 60 -10.79 40.70 6.47
CA LYS A 60 -11.05 41.55 5.30
C LYS A 60 -10.63 40.96 3.94
N LEU A 61 -10.00 39.78 3.89
CA LEU A 61 -9.57 39.18 2.61
C LEU A 61 -10.74 38.51 1.87
N THR A 62 -11.27 39.19 0.86
CA THR A 62 -12.27 38.69 -0.10
C THR A 62 -11.62 38.12 -1.35
N GLY A 63 -12.20 37.08 -1.96
CA GLY A 63 -11.74 36.53 -3.25
C GLY A 63 -10.69 35.41 -3.18
N ILE A 64 -10.38 34.87 -1.99
CA ILE A 64 -9.41 33.76 -1.86
C ILE A 64 -10.06 32.42 -2.23
N ASN A 65 -9.38 31.66 -3.09
CA ASN A 65 -9.76 30.29 -3.38
C ASN A 65 -9.27 29.36 -2.24
N LYS A 66 -10.17 29.10 -1.28
CA LYS A 66 -9.91 28.22 -0.13
C LYS A 66 -9.35 26.86 -0.52
N LYS A 67 -9.89 26.22 -1.58
CA LYS A 67 -9.42 24.89 -2.03
C LYS A 67 -7.95 24.90 -2.45
N ARG A 68 -7.48 26.00 -3.03
CA ARG A 68 -6.09 26.16 -3.48
C ARG A 68 -5.17 26.51 -2.30
N LEU A 69 -5.66 27.31 -1.35
CA LEU A 69 -4.92 27.73 -0.16
C LEU A 69 -4.36 26.56 0.67
N TYR A 70 -5.13 25.48 0.79
CA TYR A 70 -4.72 24.31 1.59
C TYR A 70 -3.81 23.34 0.85
N LYS A 71 -3.57 23.54 -0.46
CA LYS A 71 -2.89 22.57 -1.32
C LYS A 71 -1.63 23.12 -2.00
N ASP A 72 -1.58 24.43 -2.20
CA ASP A 72 -0.56 25.11 -2.98
C ASP A 72 0.25 26.02 -2.05
N VAL A 73 1.50 25.62 -1.79
CA VAL A 73 2.44 26.34 -0.93
C VAL A 73 2.66 27.76 -1.44
N ASP A 74 2.83 27.93 -2.74
CA ASP A 74 3.19 29.23 -3.33
C ASP A 74 1.97 30.16 -3.35
N TYR A 75 0.78 29.60 -3.54
CA TYR A 75 -0.47 30.34 -3.33
C TYR A 75 -0.67 30.73 -1.86
N ALA A 76 -0.35 29.86 -0.91
CA ALA A 76 -0.36 30.23 0.51
C ALA A 76 0.70 31.30 0.82
N LYS A 77 1.91 31.20 0.27
CA LYS A 77 2.98 32.20 0.42
C LYS A 77 2.61 33.58 -0.10
N THR A 78 1.89 33.64 -1.22
CA THR A 78 1.44 34.92 -1.80
C THR A 78 0.35 35.58 -0.95
N ILE A 79 -0.58 34.81 -0.39
CA ILE A 79 -1.63 35.33 0.50
C ILE A 79 -1.10 35.75 1.87
N PHE A 80 -0.10 35.03 2.40
CA PHE A 80 0.45 35.25 3.75
C PHE A 80 1.82 35.95 3.72
N ARG A 81 2.19 36.63 2.63
CA ARG A 81 3.56 37.15 2.39
C ARG A 81 4.13 38.00 3.53
N GLY A 82 3.34 38.89 4.14
CA GLY A 82 3.76 39.72 5.27
C GLY A 82 3.62 39.05 6.65
N ALA A 83 2.97 37.90 6.72
CA ALA A 83 2.68 37.16 7.96
C ALA A 83 3.53 35.91 8.15
N MET A 84 4.09 35.40 7.05
CA MET A 84 4.93 34.23 7.02
C MET A 84 6.26 34.42 7.73
N GLU A 85 6.76 35.64 7.90
CA GLU A 85 8.02 35.84 8.62
C GLU A 85 7.96 35.27 10.04
N TYR A 86 6.81 35.32 10.71
CA TYR A 86 6.65 34.85 12.09
C TYR A 86 6.14 33.40 12.23
N ASN A 87 5.36 32.88 11.27
CA ASN A 87 4.77 31.52 11.32
C ASN A 87 5.17 30.60 10.13
N SER A 88 6.15 30.98 9.31
CA SER A 88 6.60 30.22 8.12
C SER A 88 6.94 28.76 8.42
N ARG A 89 7.50 28.48 9.59
CA ARG A 89 7.96 27.15 9.98
C ARG A 89 6.81 26.15 10.10
N GLU A 90 5.74 26.49 10.81
CA GLU A 90 4.58 25.60 10.98
C GLU A 90 3.87 25.35 9.65
N LEU A 91 3.73 26.39 8.81
CA LEU A 91 3.11 26.23 7.51
C LEU A 91 3.95 25.36 6.56
N THR A 92 5.27 25.56 6.56
CA THR A 92 6.20 24.76 5.77
C THR A 92 6.15 23.30 6.21
N TRP A 93 6.09 23.05 7.53
CA TRP A 93 5.90 21.70 8.07
C TRP A 93 4.58 21.07 7.65
N TYR A 94 3.47 21.81 7.70
CA TYR A 94 2.17 21.31 7.25
C TYR A 94 2.21 20.84 5.78
N PHE A 95 2.75 21.67 4.88
CA PHE A 95 2.81 21.30 3.46
C PHE A 95 3.78 20.14 3.21
N ASN A 96 4.95 20.15 3.85
CA ASN A 96 5.90 19.03 3.77
C ASN A 96 5.27 17.71 4.24
N GLU A 97 4.51 17.72 5.35
CA GLU A 97 3.75 16.56 5.83
C GLU A 97 2.71 16.10 4.81
N MET A 98 2.01 17.03 4.17
CA MET A 98 1.01 16.71 3.16
C MET A 98 1.65 16.09 1.91
N TYR A 99 2.76 16.63 1.43
CA TYR A 99 3.51 16.09 0.29
C TYR A 99 4.06 14.69 0.59
N ALA A 100 4.72 14.51 1.75
CA ALA A 100 5.25 13.22 2.15
C ALA A 100 4.16 12.15 2.23
N LYS A 101 3.00 12.49 2.83
CA LYS A 101 1.84 11.61 2.91
C LYS A 101 1.33 11.16 1.54
N ILE A 102 1.18 12.10 0.60
CA ILE A 102 0.74 11.81 -0.77
C ILE A 102 1.77 10.92 -1.47
N TYR A 103 3.06 11.22 -1.33
CA TYR A 103 4.12 10.50 -2.02
C TYR A 103 4.28 9.07 -1.50
N ILE A 104 4.30 8.88 -0.18
CA ILE A 104 4.36 7.56 0.46
C ILE A 104 3.16 6.72 0.01
N HIS A 105 1.95 7.28 0.10
CA HIS A 105 0.74 6.57 -0.30
C HIS A 105 0.76 6.19 -1.79
N LYS A 106 1.15 7.12 -2.67
CA LYS A 106 1.25 6.88 -4.12
C LYS A 106 2.27 5.79 -4.44
N THR A 107 3.41 5.80 -3.76
CA THR A 107 4.49 4.82 -3.94
C THR A 107 4.01 3.43 -3.57
N ILE A 108 3.43 3.28 -2.38
CA ILE A 108 2.94 1.99 -1.88
C ILE A 108 1.79 1.47 -2.74
N LYS A 109 0.84 2.34 -3.11
CA LYS A 109 -0.28 1.96 -3.99
C LYS A 109 0.21 1.49 -5.36
N LYS A 110 1.17 2.19 -5.98
CA LYS A 110 1.74 1.78 -7.27
C LYS A 110 2.41 0.42 -7.17
N LYS A 111 3.16 0.15 -6.09
CA LYS A 111 3.84 -1.12 -5.86
C LYS A 111 2.86 -2.27 -5.56
N ALA A 112 1.81 -2.00 -4.78
CA ALA A 112 0.73 -2.96 -4.54
C ALA A 112 0.01 -3.39 -5.83
N TRP A 113 -0.26 -2.44 -6.74
CA TRP A 113 -0.82 -2.76 -8.06
C TRP A 113 0.12 -3.56 -8.94
N MET A 114 1.42 -3.23 -8.95
CA MET A 114 2.42 -4.02 -9.67
C MET A 114 2.47 -5.47 -9.14
N TYR A 115 2.48 -5.64 -7.83
CA TYR A 115 2.44 -6.96 -7.19
C TYR A 115 1.19 -7.74 -7.64
N THR A 116 0.01 -7.13 -7.51
CA THR A 116 -1.27 -7.75 -7.89
C THR A 116 -1.26 -8.11 -9.38
N GLY A 117 -0.73 -7.22 -10.23
CA GLY A 117 -0.60 -7.43 -11.67
C GLY A 117 0.31 -8.61 -12.04
N VAL A 118 1.42 -8.81 -11.32
CA VAL A 118 2.28 -9.99 -11.50
C VAL A 118 1.47 -11.27 -11.28
N TRP A 119 0.72 -11.34 -10.18
CA TRP A 119 -0.08 -12.53 -9.88
C TRP A 119 -1.23 -12.76 -10.86
N LEU A 120 -1.94 -11.70 -11.27
CA LEU A 120 -2.99 -11.81 -12.28
C LEU A 120 -2.44 -12.30 -13.62
N LEU A 121 -1.28 -11.79 -14.04
CA LEU A 121 -0.60 -12.27 -15.24
C LEU A 121 -0.17 -13.73 -15.10
N THR A 122 0.41 -14.12 -13.97
CA THR A 122 0.78 -15.51 -13.70
C THR A 122 -0.42 -16.45 -13.79
N ILE A 123 -1.52 -16.12 -13.12
CA ILE A 123 -2.77 -16.89 -13.16
C ILE A 123 -3.31 -16.96 -14.59
N GLY A 124 -3.34 -15.83 -15.31
CA GLY A 124 -3.79 -15.76 -16.71
C GLY A 124 -2.96 -16.64 -17.65
N THR A 125 -1.63 -16.60 -17.52
CA THR A 125 -0.71 -17.43 -18.31
C THR A 125 -0.94 -18.92 -18.04
N ILE A 126 -1.17 -19.31 -16.79
CA ILE A 126 -1.46 -20.70 -16.44
C ILE A 126 -2.80 -21.14 -17.06
N ILE A 127 -3.86 -20.34 -16.92
CA ILE A 127 -5.18 -20.64 -17.49
C ILE A 127 -5.09 -20.80 -19.02
N GLY A 128 -4.38 -19.89 -19.70
CA GLY A 128 -4.24 -19.92 -21.15
C GLY A 128 -3.31 -21.00 -21.70
N GLY A 129 -2.27 -21.38 -20.95
CA GLY A 129 -1.28 -22.36 -21.38
C GLY A 129 -1.60 -23.81 -21.01
N SER A 130 -2.40 -24.03 -19.96
CA SER A 130 -2.68 -25.36 -19.41
C SER A 130 -4.17 -25.66 -19.23
N TYR A 131 -5.04 -25.01 -20.01
CA TYR A 131 -6.49 -25.32 -20.09
C TYR A 131 -7.18 -25.54 -18.73
N LEU A 132 -6.97 -24.62 -17.78
CA LEU A 132 -7.56 -24.67 -16.43
C LEU A 132 -6.95 -25.70 -15.46
N ASP A 133 -5.78 -26.26 -15.76
CA ASP A 133 -5.00 -27.10 -14.82
C ASP A 133 -4.74 -26.41 -13.48
N ILE A 134 -4.81 -25.07 -13.40
CA ILE A 134 -4.73 -24.33 -12.14
C ILE A 134 -5.84 -24.72 -11.15
N PHE A 135 -7.05 -25.01 -11.62
CA PHE A 135 -8.17 -25.40 -10.75
C PHE A 135 -8.01 -26.83 -10.26
N TYR A 136 -7.49 -27.72 -11.11
CA TYR A 136 -7.11 -29.07 -10.69
C TYR A 136 -5.89 -29.04 -9.76
N TRP A 137 -4.93 -28.16 -9.98
CA TRP A 137 -3.80 -27.98 -9.08
C TRP A 137 -4.23 -27.44 -7.71
N LEU A 138 -5.24 -26.57 -7.68
CA LEU A 138 -5.74 -25.99 -6.43
C LEU A 138 -6.69 -26.91 -5.66
N PHE A 139 -7.50 -27.71 -6.35
CA PHE A 139 -8.65 -28.44 -5.78
C PHE A 139 -8.68 -29.95 -6.09
N ASP A 140 -7.80 -30.50 -6.94
CA ASP A 140 -7.70 -31.95 -7.18
C ASP A 140 -6.34 -32.39 -7.77
N MET A 141 -5.25 -32.15 -7.03
CA MET A 141 -3.88 -32.34 -7.53
C MET A 141 -3.58 -33.82 -7.86
N LYS A 142 -4.30 -34.78 -7.26
CA LYS A 142 -4.15 -36.22 -7.53
C LYS A 142 -4.59 -36.63 -8.93
N ARG A 143 -5.42 -35.83 -9.60
CA ARG A 143 -5.83 -36.07 -11.00
C ARG A 143 -4.82 -35.58 -12.02
N LEU A 144 -3.82 -34.82 -11.60
CA LEU A 144 -2.78 -34.30 -12.49
C LEU A 144 -1.73 -35.39 -12.74
N GLY A 145 -1.66 -35.87 -13.99
CA GLY A 145 -0.68 -36.86 -14.44
C GLY A 145 0.62 -36.23 -14.96
N SER A 146 1.52 -37.06 -15.49
CA SER A 146 2.80 -36.63 -16.07
C SER A 146 2.67 -35.76 -17.33
N SER A 147 1.51 -35.79 -17.99
CA SER A 147 1.18 -34.92 -19.14
C SER A 147 0.58 -33.57 -18.76
N SER A 148 0.36 -33.32 -17.46
CA SER A 148 -0.23 -32.06 -16.97
C SER A 148 0.81 -30.97 -16.73
N GLY A 149 0.39 -29.71 -16.70
CA GLY A 149 1.27 -28.54 -16.50
C GLY A 149 1.83 -28.37 -15.07
N ILE A 150 1.79 -29.39 -14.21
CA ILE A 150 2.00 -29.27 -12.77
C ILE A 150 3.34 -28.65 -12.38
N ALA A 151 4.43 -29.05 -13.03
CA ALA A 151 5.76 -28.51 -12.79
C ALA A 151 5.85 -27.04 -13.25
N SER A 152 5.25 -26.73 -14.39
CA SER A 152 5.20 -25.37 -14.94
C SER A 152 4.42 -24.42 -14.04
N ILE A 153 3.31 -24.88 -13.43
CA ILE A 153 2.53 -24.10 -12.45
C ILE A 153 3.40 -23.72 -11.25
N TRP A 154 4.11 -24.70 -10.66
CA TRP A 154 5.01 -24.43 -9.53
C TRP A 154 6.13 -23.47 -9.89
N VAL A 155 6.80 -23.66 -11.03
CA VAL A 155 7.87 -22.76 -11.50
C VAL A 155 7.33 -21.34 -11.66
N LEU A 156 6.17 -21.17 -12.31
CA LEU A 156 5.55 -19.86 -12.49
C LEU A 156 5.16 -19.20 -11.16
N PHE A 157 4.66 -19.97 -10.19
CA PHE A 157 4.35 -19.49 -8.84
C PHE A 157 5.61 -19.04 -8.08
N PHE A 158 6.71 -19.80 -8.15
CA PHE A 158 7.99 -19.40 -7.54
C PHE A 158 8.58 -18.14 -8.20
N CYS A 159 8.53 -18.04 -9.52
CA CYS A 159 8.93 -16.83 -10.24
C CYS A 159 8.08 -15.61 -9.84
N ALA A 160 6.76 -15.79 -9.74
CA ALA A 160 5.83 -14.73 -9.30
C ALA A 160 6.12 -14.29 -7.86
N ALA A 161 6.40 -15.24 -6.95
CA ALA A 161 6.78 -14.96 -5.58
C ALA A 161 8.12 -14.21 -5.49
N GLY A 162 9.13 -14.59 -6.29
CA GLY A 162 10.41 -13.89 -6.37
C GLY A 162 10.27 -12.44 -6.87
N LEU A 163 9.52 -12.23 -7.96
CA LEU A 163 9.22 -10.90 -8.49
C LEU A 163 8.43 -10.05 -7.47
N SER A 164 7.48 -10.67 -6.78
CA SER A 164 6.70 -10.06 -5.71
C SER A 164 7.58 -9.58 -4.54
N ALA A 165 8.53 -10.40 -4.11
CA ALA A 165 9.52 -10.05 -3.09
C ALA A 165 10.41 -8.87 -3.56
N PHE A 166 10.85 -8.89 -4.81
CA PHE A 166 11.62 -7.79 -5.40
C PHE A 166 10.82 -6.48 -5.46
N ILE A 167 9.54 -6.53 -5.81
CA ILE A 167 8.65 -5.35 -5.79
C ILE A 167 8.55 -4.77 -4.38
N LYS A 168 8.39 -5.62 -3.36
CA LYS A 168 8.35 -5.19 -1.94
C LYS A 168 9.68 -4.61 -1.46
N TYR A 169 10.79 -5.22 -1.85
CA TYR A 169 12.12 -4.65 -1.60
C TYR A 169 12.24 -3.22 -2.18
N LEU A 170 11.84 -3.02 -3.45
CA LEU A 170 11.86 -1.69 -4.07
C LEU A 170 10.89 -0.69 -3.41
N GLU A 171 9.76 -1.15 -2.89
CA GLU A 171 8.83 -0.34 -2.08
C GLU A 171 9.55 0.18 -0.83
N PHE A 172 10.22 -0.71 -0.09
CA PHE A 172 10.97 -0.37 1.11
C PHE A 172 12.02 0.71 0.88
N PHE A 173 12.87 0.56 -0.14
CA PHE A 173 13.91 1.54 -0.44
C PHE A 173 13.34 2.91 -0.83
N LYS A 174 12.29 2.93 -1.66
CA LYS A 174 11.65 4.20 -2.06
C LYS A 174 10.99 4.90 -0.88
N VAL A 175 10.24 4.16 -0.05
CA VAL A 175 9.59 4.74 1.13
C VAL A 175 10.61 5.21 2.16
N LYS A 176 11.67 4.42 2.41
CA LYS A 176 12.77 4.81 3.31
C LYS A 176 13.43 6.11 2.85
N ARG A 177 13.69 6.25 1.54
CA ARG A 177 14.27 7.48 0.97
C ARG A 177 13.37 8.69 1.19
N VAL A 178 12.08 8.56 0.91
CA VAL A 178 11.09 9.64 1.11
C VAL A 178 10.98 10.04 2.58
N ILE A 179 10.92 9.06 3.49
CA ILE A 179 10.89 9.32 4.93
C ILE A 179 12.22 9.89 5.44
N ASN A 180 13.35 9.59 4.80
CA ASN A 180 14.63 10.15 5.25
C ASN A 180 14.94 11.52 4.69
N ASP A 181 14.57 11.80 3.44
CA ASP A 181 14.95 13.00 2.71
C ASP A 181 13.85 14.06 2.78
N GLU A 182 12.58 13.70 2.54
CA GLU A 182 11.45 14.65 2.54
C GLU A 182 10.90 14.88 3.96
N VAL A 183 10.87 13.83 4.80
CA VAL A 183 10.41 13.94 6.19
C VAL A 183 11.50 14.46 7.14
N ARG A 184 12.76 14.66 6.69
CA ARG A 184 13.77 15.37 7.51
C ARG A 184 13.42 16.84 7.73
N GLN A 185 12.61 17.42 6.86
CA GLN A 185 12.07 18.76 7.05
C GLN A 185 10.81 18.78 7.94
N ILE A 186 10.31 17.61 8.35
CA ILE A 186 9.19 17.43 9.28
C ILE A 186 9.76 17.23 10.69
N ASN A 187 8.98 17.52 11.71
CA ASN A 187 9.33 17.27 13.11
C ASN A 187 9.87 15.82 13.32
N LEU A 188 11.08 15.72 13.87
CA LEU A 188 11.80 14.46 14.13
C LEU A 188 10.96 13.42 14.87
N THR A 189 10.17 13.85 15.87
CA THR A 189 9.34 12.93 16.67
C THR A 189 8.22 12.28 15.86
N LYS A 190 7.66 13.00 14.86
CA LYS A 190 6.64 12.45 13.96
C LYS A 190 7.28 11.49 12.95
N LYS A 191 8.47 11.82 12.45
CA LYS A 191 9.24 10.96 11.53
C LYS A 191 9.44 9.56 12.08
N GLU A 192 9.92 9.47 13.33
CA GLU A 192 10.17 8.18 13.99
C GLU A 192 8.90 7.34 14.13
N LYS A 193 7.79 7.97 14.52
CA LYS A 193 6.49 7.30 14.64
C LYS A 193 5.99 6.77 13.29
N VAL A 194 6.07 7.59 12.23
CA VAL A 194 5.67 7.18 10.88
C VAL A 194 6.54 6.03 10.36
N TRP A 195 7.85 6.08 10.61
CA TRP A 195 8.77 5.01 10.21
C TRP A 195 8.49 3.69 10.96
N LYS A 196 8.29 3.76 12.29
CA LYS A 196 7.96 2.60 13.11
C LYS A 196 6.66 1.94 12.65
N ASP A 197 5.61 2.73 12.45
CA ASP A 197 4.31 2.22 11.99
C ASP A 197 4.44 1.60 10.58
N TYR A 198 5.18 2.24 9.66
CA TYR A 198 5.45 1.68 8.34
C TYR A 198 6.17 0.32 8.41
N LEU A 199 7.20 0.19 9.26
CA LEU A 199 7.93 -1.07 9.42
C LEU A 199 7.01 -2.21 9.87
N ILE A 200 6.14 -1.94 10.86
CA ILE A 200 5.19 -2.93 11.38
C ILE A 200 4.27 -3.41 10.25
N ILE A 201 3.68 -2.47 9.50
CA ILE A 201 2.76 -2.79 8.39
C ILE A 201 3.48 -3.49 7.24
N TYR A 202 4.71 -3.07 6.92
CA TYR A 202 5.53 -3.69 5.89
C TYR A 202 5.82 -5.16 6.20
N TRP A 203 6.27 -5.48 7.42
CA TRP A 203 6.55 -6.86 7.81
C TRP A 203 5.30 -7.72 7.87
N MET A 204 4.17 -7.20 8.36
CA MET A 204 2.89 -7.90 8.29
C MET A 204 2.45 -8.14 6.83
N SER A 205 2.63 -7.16 5.94
CA SER A 205 2.32 -7.32 4.52
C SER A 205 3.20 -8.37 3.84
N CYS A 206 4.43 -8.58 4.31
CA CYS A 206 5.32 -9.60 3.79
C CYS A 206 5.00 -11.00 4.35
N SER A 207 4.52 -11.12 5.59
CA SER A 207 4.21 -12.42 6.20
C SER A 207 2.90 -13.04 5.69
N ILE A 208 1.93 -12.23 5.30
CA ILE A 208 0.59 -12.72 4.91
C ILE A 208 0.56 -13.57 3.64
N PRO A 209 1.33 -13.27 2.59
CA PRO A 209 1.48 -14.19 1.46
C PRO A 209 1.97 -15.58 1.89
N PHE A 210 2.85 -15.70 2.90
CA PHE A 210 3.27 -17.01 3.42
C PHE A 210 2.10 -17.77 4.04
N VAL A 211 1.20 -17.09 4.77
CA VAL A 211 -0.03 -17.72 5.29
C VAL A 211 -0.90 -18.22 4.14
N GLY A 212 -1.02 -17.45 3.06
CA GLY A 212 -1.75 -17.87 1.87
C GLY A 212 -1.15 -19.12 1.21
N PHE A 213 0.19 -19.19 1.10
CA PHE A 213 0.89 -20.39 0.62
C PHE A 213 0.68 -21.60 1.54
N SER A 214 0.72 -21.39 2.86
CA SER A 214 0.46 -22.47 3.82
C SER A 214 -0.94 -23.07 3.66
N PHE A 215 -1.97 -22.27 3.40
CA PHE A 215 -3.32 -22.79 3.14
C PHE A 215 -3.39 -23.64 1.88
N ILE A 216 -2.70 -23.23 0.81
CA ILE A 216 -2.62 -24.03 -0.43
C ILE A 216 -1.88 -25.35 -0.17
N LEU A 217 -0.74 -25.31 0.54
CA LEU A 217 0.02 -26.51 0.87
C LEU A 217 -0.75 -27.47 1.78
N ILE A 218 -1.47 -26.95 2.76
CA ILE A 218 -2.36 -27.76 3.62
C ILE A 218 -3.40 -28.44 2.73
N ASN A 219 -4.06 -27.75 1.80
CA ASN A 219 -5.02 -28.39 0.92
C ASN A 219 -4.36 -29.55 0.14
N ILE A 220 -3.20 -29.30 -0.46
CA ILE A 220 -2.45 -30.32 -1.23
C ILE A 220 -2.08 -31.55 -0.39
N LEU A 221 -1.74 -31.38 0.89
CA LEU A 221 -1.37 -32.49 1.79
C LEU A 221 -2.57 -33.33 2.24
N PHE A 222 -3.74 -32.71 2.37
CA PHE A 222 -4.97 -33.38 2.82
C PHE A 222 -5.81 -33.94 1.66
N MET A 223 -5.57 -33.49 0.42
CA MET A 223 -6.14 -34.05 -0.80
C MET A 223 -5.67 -35.46 -1.07
#